data_AF-A0A8T7DI49-F1
#
_entry.id   AF-A0A8T7DI49-F1
#
_cell.length_a   1.000
_cell.length_b   1.000
_cell.length_c   1.000
_cell.angle_alpha   90.00
_cell.angle_beta   90.00
_cell.angle_gamma   90.00
#
_symmetry.space_group_name_H-M   'P 1'
#
loop_
_entity.id
_entity.type
_entity.pdbx_description
1 polymer ?
#
loop_
_entity_poly.entity_id
_entity_poly.type
_entity_poly.pdbx_seq_one_letter_code
_entity_poly.pdbx_strand_id
1 'polypeptide(L)'
;MNEEIQTASADQQSSGKHVLRSRIGVMTHLVPKGELTDDAVLDQLKQEIEHCITRWETQAVIDLTSVQRLNSKILNDLVSFHDRLRKVGGWLKVIHANAVIREIFHFTGLEESVHLMSADGSEIQPKAPSQDAPLHLGDVLIQNGLVKQAELEEALQLQKKMGKRLGLILVDKGWVSEKDMLETLGQQLGIPFVRIRVGLFDPELTHLMEVGVLRRLKILPLFEISGILYLATSDPQAMPSFNEVEERTGLRVRPVLAGKENIIENINEAFSESNFSTEYFSEVDEDFEVVEEGLDDDYSAIDEMAAGSPVINLVNSMIQRAVHDGASDIHIEPSQKKSRIRFRIDGLLYEVMTPRPEMHASIVSRLKVMANLDIAERRMPQDGRIQVHTQGRAVDLRFSSLPGLYGEKIVLRVLDKNQAILDVNKLGMSHDNLSAFKRLLDNSYGLILVTGPTGSGKTTSLYAAINYLNSIEKNIVTIEDPVEYQVDIVNQNEVKENIDLTFAKMLKHVLRQDPDVVMVGEIREKETAEIAVQAALTGHLV
;
A
#
# COMPACT_ATOMS: atom_id res chain seq x y z
N MET A 1 38.33 10.93 33.86
CA MET A 1 37.37 9.89 33.41
C MET A 1 35.99 10.34 33.84
N ASN A 2 35.38 11.18 33.01
CA ASN A 2 34.02 11.70 33.04
C ASN A 2 33.99 12.68 31.86
N GLU A 3 33.52 12.21 30.70
CA GLU A 3 33.30 13.06 29.52
C GLU A 3 31.87 13.63 29.62
N GLU A 4 31.82 14.95 29.72
CA GLU A 4 30.60 15.74 29.64
C GLU A 4 30.05 15.72 28.21
N ILE A 5 28.80 15.27 28.08
CA ILE A 5 27.98 15.51 26.89
C ILE A 5 27.59 16.99 26.92
N GLN A 6 28.30 17.82 26.17
CA GLN A 6 27.87 19.18 25.88
C GLN A 6 26.64 19.14 24.97
N THR A 7 25.47 19.31 25.57
CA THR A 7 24.25 19.72 24.89
C THR A 7 24.46 21.10 24.29
N ALA A 8 24.79 21.15 23.00
CA ALA A 8 24.76 22.39 22.23
C ALA A 8 23.30 22.86 22.10
N SER A 9 23.04 24.05 22.60
CA SER A 9 21.80 24.80 22.50
C SER A 9 21.31 24.87 21.06
N ALA A 10 20.15 24.25 20.81
CA ALA A 10 19.41 24.43 19.56
C ALA A 10 18.87 25.86 19.51
N ASP A 11 19.54 26.70 18.71
CA ASP A 11 19.13 28.06 18.40
C ASP A 11 17.69 28.10 17.86
N GLN A 12 16.90 28.98 18.48
CA GLN A 12 15.57 29.42 18.07
C GLN A 12 15.62 30.28 16.78
N GLN A 13 16.15 29.75 15.68
CA GLN A 13 16.22 30.43 14.36
C GLN A 13 15.77 29.53 13.17
N SER A 14 14.90 28.54 13.37
CA SER A 14 14.55 27.55 12.33
C SER A 14 13.19 27.74 11.64
N SER A 15 12.53 28.90 11.75
CA SER A 15 11.16 29.11 11.24
C SER A 15 11.03 29.23 9.70
N GLY A 16 12.10 29.03 8.93
CA GLY A 16 12.08 29.15 7.46
C GLY A 16 12.90 28.12 6.68
N LYS A 17 13.41 27.05 7.32
CA LYS A 17 14.18 26.01 6.61
C LYS A 17 13.30 24.80 6.28
N HIS A 18 13.16 24.50 5.00
CA HIS A 18 12.49 23.33 4.42
C HIS A 18 13.35 22.06 4.48
N VAL A 19 14.68 22.19 4.55
CA VAL A 19 15.61 21.07 4.75
C VAL A 19 16.35 21.26 6.07
N LEU A 20 16.27 20.27 6.96
CA LEU A 20 17.08 20.22 8.17
C LEU A 20 18.45 19.63 7.83
N ARG A 21 19.49 20.30 8.30
CA ARG A 21 20.88 19.84 8.18
C ARG A 21 21.43 19.54 9.56
N SER A 22 21.96 18.35 9.74
CA SER A 22 22.69 17.95 10.94
C SER A 22 23.96 17.19 10.57
N ARG A 23 24.93 17.13 11.47
CA ARG A 23 26.20 16.43 11.25
C ARG A 23 26.41 15.40 12.33
N ILE A 24 26.65 14.16 11.92
CA ILE A 24 26.92 13.03 12.81
C ILE A 24 28.27 12.43 12.37
N GLY A 25 29.32 12.76 13.11
CA GLY A 25 30.70 12.44 12.72
C GLY A 25 31.10 13.09 11.39
N VAL A 26 31.45 12.26 10.40
CA VAL A 26 31.82 12.70 9.04
C VAL A 26 30.63 12.82 8.09
N MET A 27 29.45 12.35 8.50
CA MET A 27 28.25 12.35 7.65
C MET A 27 27.41 13.61 7.89
N THR A 28 27.00 14.23 6.79
CA THR A 28 26.00 15.31 6.79
C THR A 28 24.63 14.72 6.46
N HIS A 29 23.70 14.81 7.41
CA HIS A 29 22.32 14.36 7.26
C HIS A 29 21.44 15.53 6.82
N LEU A 30 20.72 15.31 5.71
CA LEU A 30 19.78 16.24 5.11
C LEU A 30 18.38 15.63 5.20
N VAL A 31 17.47 16.28 5.92
CA VAL A 31 16.10 15.81 6.14
C VAL A 31 15.13 16.84 5.56
N PRO A 32 14.53 16.57 4.39
CA PRO A 32 13.44 17.36 3.86
C PRO A 32 12.23 17.31 4.80
N LYS A 33 11.61 18.47 5.07
CA LYS A 33 10.39 18.59 5.89
C LYS A 33 9.10 18.46 5.09
N GLY A 34 9.18 18.31 3.77
CA GLY A 34 8.05 18.22 2.86
C GLY A 34 8.40 17.40 1.63
N GLU A 35 7.46 17.32 0.68
CA GLU A 35 7.64 16.55 -0.55
C GLU A 35 8.75 17.14 -1.42
N LEU A 36 9.57 16.28 -2.02
CA LEU A 36 10.61 16.70 -2.96
C LEU A 36 10.06 17.07 -4.34
N THR A 37 8.75 16.94 -4.54
CA THR A 37 8.04 17.51 -5.69
C THR A 37 7.76 19.01 -5.53
N ASP A 38 7.92 19.57 -4.33
CA ASP A 38 7.83 21.02 -4.10
C ASP A 38 9.18 21.68 -4.45
N ASP A 39 9.14 22.62 -5.39
CA ASP A 39 10.32 23.34 -5.88
C ASP A 39 11.09 24.06 -4.76
N ALA A 40 10.40 24.60 -3.74
CA ALA A 40 11.07 25.28 -2.64
C ALA A 40 11.91 24.32 -1.78
N VAL A 41 11.40 23.11 -1.55
CA VAL A 41 12.10 22.06 -0.79
C VAL A 41 13.27 21.53 -1.62
N LEU A 42 13.04 21.27 -2.91
CA LEU A 42 14.04 20.75 -3.84
C LEU A 42 15.20 21.73 -4.06
N ASP A 43 14.92 23.01 -4.27
CA ASP A 43 15.94 24.03 -4.46
C ASP A 43 16.78 24.22 -3.19
N GLN A 44 16.15 24.15 -2.01
CA GLN A 44 16.90 24.18 -0.76
C GLN A 44 17.77 22.93 -0.60
N LEU A 45 17.29 21.75 -0.98
CA LEU A 45 18.10 20.53 -0.95
C LEU A 45 19.32 20.65 -1.87
N LYS A 46 19.15 21.21 -3.08
CA LYS A 46 20.26 21.51 -4.00
C LYS A 46 21.31 22.39 -3.32
N GLN A 47 20.88 23.49 -2.72
CA GLN A 47 21.78 24.41 -2.01
C GLN A 47 22.53 23.74 -0.87
N GLU A 48 21.88 22.85 -0.11
CA GLU A 48 22.57 22.13 0.96
C GLU A 48 23.58 21.10 0.43
N ILE A 49 23.32 20.46 -0.70
CA ILE A 49 24.31 19.60 -1.39
C ILE A 49 25.50 20.44 -1.90
N GLU A 50 25.26 21.62 -2.47
CA GLU A 50 26.34 22.57 -2.83
C GLU A 50 27.19 22.95 -1.62
N HIS A 51 26.54 23.23 -0.49
CA HIS A 51 27.23 23.53 0.76
C HIS A 51 28.08 22.35 1.23
N CYS A 52 27.61 21.12 1.08
CA CYS A 52 28.40 19.93 1.40
C CYS A 52 29.68 19.89 0.55
N ILE A 53 29.55 20.05 -0.77
CA ILE A 53 30.68 20.01 -1.70
C ILE A 53 31.69 21.13 -1.42
N THR A 54 31.22 22.38 -1.27
CA THR A 54 32.09 23.54 -1.03
C THR A 54 32.79 23.50 0.33
N ARG A 55 32.21 22.81 1.32
CA ARG A 55 32.79 22.64 2.67
C ARG A 55 33.59 21.35 2.83
N TRP A 56 33.80 20.59 1.76
CA TRP A 56 34.48 19.28 1.81
C TRP A 56 33.78 18.27 2.73
N GLU A 57 32.47 18.38 2.87
CA GLU A 57 31.63 17.37 3.53
C GLU A 57 31.25 16.32 2.49
N THR A 58 32.13 15.34 2.33
CA THR A 58 32.08 14.39 1.22
C THR A 58 31.07 13.25 1.42
N GLN A 59 30.53 13.07 2.62
CA GLN A 59 29.57 12.00 2.93
C GLN A 59 28.22 12.61 3.27
N ALA A 60 27.25 12.46 2.36
CA ALA A 60 25.91 13.01 2.53
C ALA A 60 24.86 11.89 2.63
N VAL A 61 23.91 12.07 3.54
CA VAL A 61 22.76 11.17 3.75
C VAL A 61 21.49 11.97 3.59
N ILE A 62 20.62 11.58 2.67
CA ILE A 62 19.28 12.14 2.52
C ILE A 62 18.29 11.19 3.21
N ASP A 63 17.55 11.72 4.18
CA ASP A 63 16.51 10.99 4.89
C ASP A 63 15.14 11.28 4.29
N LEU A 64 14.51 10.26 3.71
CA LEU A 64 13.21 10.38 3.03
C LEU A 64 12.01 10.07 3.94
N THR A 65 12.17 10.05 5.27
CA THR A 65 11.08 9.74 6.22
C THR A 65 9.80 10.56 5.98
N SER A 66 9.94 11.83 5.57
CA SER A 66 8.80 12.74 5.33
C SER A 66 8.38 12.84 3.85
N VAL A 67 9.02 12.07 2.96
CA VAL A 67 8.82 12.16 1.51
C VAL A 67 7.98 10.97 1.05
N GLN A 68 6.84 11.24 0.41
CA GLN A 68 5.94 10.20 -0.08
C GLN A 68 6.16 9.89 -1.55
N ARG A 69 6.46 10.92 -2.35
CA ARG A 69 6.56 10.82 -3.82
C ARG A 69 7.84 11.45 -4.35
N LEU A 70 8.27 10.93 -5.50
CA LEU A 70 9.35 11.48 -6.29
C LEU A 70 8.85 11.75 -7.71
N ASN A 71 9.48 12.68 -8.39
CA ASN A 71 9.30 12.95 -9.82
C ASN A 71 10.64 12.82 -10.56
N SER A 72 10.60 12.91 -11.88
CA SER A 72 11.79 12.78 -12.74
C SER A 72 12.86 13.82 -12.42
N LYS A 73 12.46 15.03 -11.98
CA LYS A 73 13.38 16.11 -11.60
C LYS A 73 14.26 15.73 -10.41
N ILE A 74 13.67 15.28 -9.30
CA ILE A 74 14.46 14.86 -8.13
C ILE A 74 15.28 13.60 -8.42
N LEU A 75 14.79 12.65 -9.22
CA LEU A 75 15.57 11.46 -9.59
C LEU A 75 16.83 11.83 -10.39
N ASN A 76 16.71 12.74 -11.36
CA ASN A 76 17.86 13.30 -12.08
C ASN A 76 18.81 14.07 -11.14
N ASP A 77 18.26 14.86 -10.22
CA ASP A 77 19.04 15.62 -9.26
C ASP A 77 19.83 14.70 -8.32
N LEU A 78 19.25 13.59 -7.85
CA LEU A 78 19.94 12.60 -7.01
C LEU A 78 21.15 11.97 -7.72
N VAL A 79 21.01 11.63 -9.00
CA VAL A 79 22.14 11.15 -9.82
C VAL A 79 23.23 12.22 -9.92
N SER A 80 22.83 13.46 -10.23
CA SER A 80 23.75 14.60 -10.32
C SER A 80 24.47 14.88 -8.99
N PHE A 81 23.75 14.84 -7.86
CA PHE A 81 24.31 15.03 -6.53
C PHE A 81 25.35 13.95 -6.21
N HIS A 82 25.01 12.69 -6.46
CA HIS A 82 25.93 11.57 -6.25
C HIS A 82 27.21 11.75 -7.07
N ASP A 83 27.10 12.01 -8.38
CA ASP A 83 28.25 12.19 -9.27
C ASP A 83 29.18 13.33 -8.81
N ARG A 84 28.60 14.41 -8.31
CA ARG A 84 29.35 15.57 -7.86
C ARG A 84 30.06 15.34 -6.53
N LEU A 85 29.41 14.65 -5.59
CA LEU A 85 30.05 14.21 -4.35
C LEU A 85 31.18 13.19 -4.65
N ARG A 86 30.96 12.27 -5.59
CA ARG A 86 31.97 11.28 -6.01
C ARG A 86 33.22 11.93 -6.59
N LYS A 87 33.07 13.02 -7.37
CA LYS A 87 34.20 13.81 -7.91
C LYS A 87 35.10 14.42 -6.82
N VAL A 88 34.57 14.67 -5.63
CA VAL A 88 35.34 15.16 -4.47
C VAL A 88 35.72 14.04 -3.49
N GLY A 89 35.65 12.77 -3.91
CA GLY A 89 36.02 11.60 -3.10
C GLY A 89 34.94 11.17 -2.11
N GLY A 90 33.69 11.58 -2.35
CA GLY A 90 32.54 11.37 -1.49
C GLY A 90 31.51 10.37 -2.01
N TRP A 91 30.39 10.29 -1.29
CA TRP A 91 29.23 9.49 -1.68
C TRP A 91 27.92 10.13 -1.17
N LEU A 92 26.82 9.76 -1.82
CA LEU A 92 25.46 10.06 -1.41
C LEU A 92 24.73 8.77 -1.03
N LYS A 93 24.07 8.77 0.14
CA LYS A 93 23.16 7.70 0.59
C LYS A 93 21.74 8.24 0.75
N VAL A 94 20.78 7.36 0.50
CA VAL A 94 19.36 7.61 0.77
C VAL A 94 18.87 6.60 1.79
N ILE A 95 18.18 7.07 2.83
CA ILE A 95 17.63 6.24 3.91
C ILE A 95 16.13 6.50 4.11
N HIS A 96 15.45 5.57 4.77
CA HIS A 96 14.02 5.66 5.12
C HIS A 96 13.08 5.90 3.93
N ALA A 97 13.48 5.47 2.73
CA ALA A 97 12.59 5.43 1.57
C ALA A 97 11.40 4.48 1.85
N ASN A 98 10.19 4.94 1.49
CA ASN A 98 8.98 4.13 1.53
C ASN A 98 8.97 3.05 0.42
N ALA A 99 7.98 2.15 0.43
CA ALA A 99 7.92 1.03 -0.50
C ALA A 99 7.86 1.46 -1.98
N VAL A 100 7.11 2.52 -2.30
CA VAL A 100 7.00 3.07 -3.67
C VAL A 100 8.34 3.62 -4.13
N ILE A 101 9.03 4.41 -3.31
CA ILE A 101 10.34 4.99 -3.64
C ILE A 101 11.39 3.89 -3.84
N ARG A 102 11.37 2.83 -3.02
CA ARG A 102 12.26 1.67 -3.20
C ARG A 102 12.01 0.98 -4.53
N GLU A 103 10.75 0.79 -4.91
CA GLU A 103 10.38 0.19 -6.19
C GLU A 103 10.87 1.05 -7.37
N ILE A 104 10.72 2.39 -7.28
CA ILE A 104 11.30 3.34 -8.25
C ILE A 104 12.81 3.11 -8.38
N PHE A 105 13.53 3.06 -7.26
CA PHE A 105 14.98 2.93 -7.28
C PHE A 105 15.41 1.58 -7.86
N HIS A 106 14.65 0.53 -7.60
CA HIS A 106 14.91 -0.81 -8.11
C HIS A 106 14.73 -0.89 -9.64
N PHE A 107 13.56 -0.53 -10.18
CA PHE A 107 13.35 -0.67 -11.63
C PHE A 107 14.14 0.35 -12.46
N THR A 108 14.56 1.46 -11.85
CA THR A 108 15.44 2.45 -12.49
C THR A 108 16.93 2.13 -12.35
N GLY A 109 17.29 1.15 -11.52
CA GLY A 109 18.69 0.82 -11.20
C GLY A 109 19.41 1.90 -10.39
N LEU A 110 18.69 2.88 -9.82
CA LEU A 110 19.28 3.93 -9.00
C LEU A 110 19.83 3.42 -7.68
N GLU A 111 19.40 2.25 -7.20
CA GLU A 111 19.95 1.61 -6.01
C GLU A 111 21.46 1.33 -6.11
N GLU A 112 21.98 1.07 -7.32
CA GLU A 112 23.40 0.86 -7.57
C GLU A 112 24.20 2.18 -7.63
N SER A 113 23.53 3.27 -8.01
CA SER A 113 24.13 4.59 -8.19
C SER A 113 24.06 5.44 -6.92
N VAL A 114 23.01 5.29 -6.12
CA VAL A 114 22.78 6.00 -4.87
C VAL A 114 22.60 4.91 -3.80
N HIS A 115 23.66 4.63 -3.03
CA HIS A 115 23.69 3.58 -2.02
C HIS A 115 22.44 3.64 -1.12
N LEU A 116 21.44 2.82 -1.42
CA LEU A 116 20.19 2.75 -0.67
C LEU A 116 20.38 1.74 0.45
N MET A 117 20.25 2.19 1.70
CA MET A 117 20.35 1.30 2.87
C MET A 117 18.95 0.95 3.37
N SER A 118 18.72 -0.33 3.65
CA SER A 118 17.53 -0.78 4.36
C SER A 118 17.53 -0.27 5.80
N ALA A 119 16.36 -0.35 6.46
CA ALA A 119 16.18 0.14 7.84
C ALA A 119 17.09 -0.56 8.87
N ASP A 120 17.70 -1.70 8.52
CA ASP A 120 18.64 -2.46 9.34
C ASP A 120 20.12 -2.16 9.05
N GLY A 121 20.41 -1.23 8.12
CA GLY A 121 21.78 -0.83 7.78
C GLY A 121 22.53 -1.81 6.87
N SER A 122 21.84 -2.78 6.25
CA SER A 122 22.43 -3.63 5.21
C SER A 122 22.36 -2.96 3.82
N GLU A 123 23.37 -3.21 2.98
CA GLU A 123 23.31 -2.85 1.55
C GLU A 123 22.38 -3.82 0.84
N ILE A 124 21.43 -3.30 0.06
CA ILE A 124 20.65 -4.12 -0.87
C ILE A 124 21.61 -4.56 -1.97
N GLN A 125 22.06 -5.81 -1.92
CA GLN A 125 22.92 -6.36 -2.96
C GLN A 125 22.06 -6.70 -4.19
N PRO A 126 22.34 -6.12 -5.37
CA PRO A 126 21.67 -6.53 -6.59
C PRO A 126 22.01 -7.99 -6.88
N LYS A 127 21.00 -8.75 -7.28
CA LYS A 127 21.17 -10.13 -7.74
C LYS A 127 21.97 -10.06 -9.05
N ALA A 128 23.22 -10.51 -9.03
CA ALA A 128 24.07 -10.49 -10.21
C ALA A 128 23.36 -11.17 -11.39
N PRO A 129 23.42 -10.61 -12.62
CA PRO A 129 22.86 -11.27 -13.78
C PRO A 129 23.58 -12.62 -13.95
N SER A 130 22.82 -13.71 -13.88
CA SER A 130 23.31 -15.07 -14.07
C SER A 130 23.91 -15.21 -15.48
N GLN A 131 25.18 -15.64 -15.56
CA GLN A 131 25.91 -15.87 -16.81
C GLN A 131 25.51 -17.17 -17.55
N ASP A 132 24.32 -17.69 -17.29
CA ASP A 132 23.83 -18.90 -17.95
C ASP A 132 23.15 -18.56 -19.29
N ALA A 133 23.23 -19.49 -20.24
CA ALA A 133 22.59 -19.37 -21.55
C ALA A 133 21.10 -18.95 -21.39
N PRO A 134 20.54 -18.13 -22.30
CA PRO A 134 19.18 -17.62 -22.13
C PRO A 134 18.20 -18.79 -22.04
N LEU A 135 17.71 -19.04 -20.83
CA LEU A 135 16.75 -20.09 -20.54
C LEU A 135 15.48 -19.80 -21.36
N HIS A 136 14.89 -20.83 -21.95
CA HIS A 136 13.61 -20.65 -22.63
C HIS A 136 12.53 -20.38 -21.57
N LEU A 137 11.52 -19.58 -21.91
CA LEU A 137 10.42 -19.22 -20.99
C LEU A 137 9.82 -20.44 -20.29
N GLY A 138 9.64 -21.54 -21.02
CA GLY A 138 9.14 -22.81 -20.48
C GLY A 138 10.06 -23.41 -19.40
N ASP A 139 11.37 -23.32 -19.57
CA ASP A 139 12.34 -23.83 -18.61
C ASP A 139 12.31 -23.01 -17.31
N VAL A 140 12.20 -21.67 -17.43
CA VAL A 140 12.11 -20.78 -16.27
C VAL A 140 10.81 -21.03 -15.50
N LEU A 141 9.68 -21.24 -16.21
CA LEU A 141 8.39 -21.58 -15.59
C LEU A 141 8.44 -22.91 -14.83
N ILE A 142 9.14 -23.91 -15.36
CA ILE A 142 9.34 -25.20 -14.68
C ILE A 142 10.25 -25.04 -13.46
N GLN A 143 11.36 -24.32 -13.60
CA GLN A 143 12.30 -24.06 -12.50
C GLN A 143 11.63 -23.32 -11.33
N ASN A 144 10.73 -22.39 -11.64
CA ASN A 144 9.94 -21.66 -10.65
C ASN A 144 8.76 -22.49 -10.09
N GLY A 145 8.55 -23.73 -10.56
CA GLY A 145 7.48 -24.61 -10.10
C GLY A 145 6.07 -24.16 -10.53
N LEU A 146 5.97 -23.24 -11.49
CA LEU A 146 4.71 -22.67 -11.97
C LEU A 146 3.99 -23.57 -12.98
N VAL A 147 4.73 -24.40 -13.71
CA VAL A 147 4.21 -25.30 -14.74
C VAL A 147 4.88 -26.67 -14.63
N LYS A 148 4.12 -27.74 -14.83
CA LYS A 148 4.66 -29.10 -14.95
C LYS A 148 5.14 -29.39 -16.37
N GLN A 149 6.12 -30.28 -16.51
CA GLN A 149 6.64 -30.72 -17.82
C GLN A 149 5.53 -31.13 -18.81
N ALA A 150 4.52 -31.86 -18.34
CA ALA A 150 3.39 -32.30 -19.16
C ALA A 150 2.51 -31.14 -19.66
N GLU A 151 2.27 -30.13 -18.81
CA GLU A 151 1.49 -28.93 -19.15
C GLU A 151 2.23 -28.08 -20.19
N LEU A 152 3.56 -27.93 -20.04
CA LEU A 152 4.40 -27.23 -21.02
C LEU A 152 4.39 -27.94 -22.39
N GLU A 153 4.48 -29.27 -22.41
CA GLU A 153 4.43 -30.04 -23.66
C GLU A 153 3.07 -29.90 -24.37
N GLU A 154 1.96 -29.92 -23.63
CA GLU A 154 0.63 -29.64 -24.19
C GLU A 154 0.56 -28.22 -24.75
N ALA A 155 1.06 -27.23 -24.01
CA ALA A 155 1.08 -25.83 -24.44
C ALA A 155 1.87 -25.65 -25.74
N LEU A 156 3.04 -26.30 -25.88
CA LEU A 156 3.86 -26.27 -27.08
C LEU A 156 3.17 -26.93 -28.29
N GLN A 157 2.40 -27.99 -28.07
CA GLN A 157 1.59 -28.60 -29.13
C GLN A 157 0.45 -27.68 -29.58
N LEU A 158 -0.23 -27.02 -28.63
CA LEU A 158 -1.26 -26.02 -28.94
C LEU A 158 -0.67 -24.80 -29.65
N GLN A 159 0.53 -24.38 -29.26
CA GLN A 159 1.25 -23.28 -29.91
C GLN A 159 1.47 -23.56 -31.40
N LYS A 160 1.92 -24.77 -31.74
CA LYS A 160 2.12 -25.20 -33.14
C LYS A 160 0.81 -25.24 -33.95
N LYS A 161 -0.33 -25.53 -33.30
CA LYS A 161 -1.64 -25.60 -33.96
C LYS A 161 -2.29 -24.22 -34.13
N MET A 162 -2.17 -23.35 -33.13
CA MET A 162 -2.92 -22.09 -33.04
C MET A 162 -2.11 -20.85 -33.41
N GLY A 163 -0.78 -20.94 -33.42
CA GLY A 163 0.10 -19.79 -33.69
C GLY A 163 0.10 -18.70 -32.60
N LYS A 164 -0.58 -18.93 -31.46
CA LYS A 164 -0.57 -18.04 -30.28
C LYS A 164 0.81 -18.05 -29.59
N ARG A 165 1.12 -17.01 -28.80
CA ARG A 165 2.30 -17.00 -27.93
C ARG A 165 2.15 -18.04 -26.81
N LEU A 166 3.23 -18.72 -26.44
CA LEU A 166 3.23 -19.78 -25.42
C LEU A 166 2.66 -19.28 -24.08
N GLY A 167 3.11 -18.11 -23.60
CA GLY A 167 2.62 -17.53 -22.34
C GLY A 167 1.11 -17.31 -22.33
N LEU A 168 0.54 -16.84 -23.44
CA LEU A 168 -0.91 -16.64 -23.55
C LEU A 168 -1.68 -17.96 -23.44
N ILE A 169 -1.16 -19.04 -24.02
CA ILE A 169 -1.79 -20.37 -23.93
C ILE A 169 -1.77 -20.88 -22.49
N LEU A 170 -0.66 -20.67 -21.76
CA LEU A 170 -0.51 -21.09 -20.37
C LEU A 170 -1.44 -20.31 -19.43
N VAL A 171 -1.63 -19.01 -19.69
CA VAL A 171 -2.59 -18.16 -18.96
C VAL A 171 -4.04 -18.51 -19.31
N ASP A 172 -4.38 -18.65 -20.60
CA ASP A 172 -5.72 -19.04 -21.08
C ASP A 172 -6.19 -20.38 -20.48
N LYS A 173 -5.24 -21.29 -20.22
CA LYS A 173 -5.50 -22.61 -19.60
C LYS A 173 -5.60 -22.57 -18.07
N GLY A 174 -5.28 -21.44 -17.44
CA GLY A 174 -5.25 -21.28 -15.99
C GLY A 174 -4.09 -22.02 -15.30
N TRP A 175 -3.06 -22.43 -16.04
CA TRP A 175 -1.90 -23.10 -15.45
C TRP A 175 -0.93 -22.12 -14.80
N VAL A 176 -0.88 -20.88 -15.31
CA VAL A 176 -0.06 -19.80 -14.74
C VAL A 176 -0.90 -18.53 -14.66
N SER A 177 -0.79 -17.79 -13.56
CA SER A 177 -1.43 -16.47 -13.47
C SER A 177 -0.73 -15.47 -14.40
N GLU A 178 -1.43 -14.43 -14.85
CA GLU A 178 -0.80 -13.38 -15.66
C GLU A 178 0.36 -12.71 -14.94
N LYS A 179 0.21 -12.50 -13.62
CA LYS A 179 1.27 -11.95 -12.77
C LYS A 179 2.53 -12.82 -12.80
N ASP A 180 2.39 -14.11 -12.50
CA ASP A 180 3.54 -15.03 -12.45
C ASP A 180 4.19 -15.19 -13.83
N MET A 181 3.38 -15.10 -14.90
CA MET A 181 3.87 -15.10 -16.28
C MET A 181 4.72 -13.87 -16.60
N LEU A 182 4.26 -12.66 -16.22
CA LEU A 182 4.98 -11.42 -16.45
C LEU A 182 6.25 -11.32 -15.59
N GLU A 183 6.21 -11.76 -14.33
CA GLU A 183 7.40 -11.84 -13.48
C GLU A 183 8.44 -12.80 -14.07
N THR A 184 8.00 -13.98 -14.54
CA THR A 184 8.89 -14.96 -15.18
C THR A 184 9.46 -14.43 -16.49
N LEU A 185 8.65 -13.74 -17.30
CA LEU A 185 9.10 -13.08 -18.51
C LEU A 185 10.14 -11.98 -18.20
N GLY A 186 9.94 -11.22 -17.13
CA GLY A 186 10.90 -10.22 -16.65
C GLY A 186 12.23 -10.83 -16.27
N GLN A 187 12.22 -11.95 -15.53
CA GLN A 187 13.44 -12.71 -15.20
C GLN A 187 14.16 -13.21 -16.46
N GLN A 188 13.42 -13.72 -17.44
CA GLN A 188 13.99 -14.24 -18.68
C GLN A 188 14.66 -13.14 -19.52
N LEU A 189 14.04 -11.95 -19.57
CA LEU A 189 14.50 -10.84 -20.41
C LEU A 189 15.41 -9.84 -19.69
N GLY A 190 15.59 -9.98 -18.37
CA GLY A 190 16.28 -8.99 -17.55
C GLY A 190 15.53 -7.66 -17.47
N ILE A 191 14.21 -7.69 -17.55
CA ILE A 191 13.34 -6.50 -17.52
C ILE A 191 12.59 -6.49 -16.17
N PRO A 192 12.63 -5.38 -15.41
CA PRO A 192 11.90 -5.30 -14.15
C PRO A 192 10.40 -5.39 -14.37
N PHE A 193 9.69 -6.03 -13.43
CA PHE A 193 8.23 -6.08 -13.38
C PHE A 193 7.73 -5.25 -12.20
N VAL A 194 6.67 -4.46 -12.43
CA VAL A 194 6.03 -3.63 -11.41
C VAL A 194 4.51 -3.70 -11.53
N ARG A 195 3.83 -3.49 -10.40
CA ARG A 195 2.40 -3.15 -10.40
C ARG A 195 2.28 -1.66 -10.18
N ILE A 196 1.80 -0.95 -11.19
CA ILE A 196 1.62 0.50 -11.18
C ILE A 196 0.56 0.85 -10.14
N ARG A 197 0.95 1.74 -9.23
CA ARG A 197 0.15 2.24 -8.11
C ARG A 197 0.42 3.73 -7.91
N VAL A 198 -0.38 4.38 -7.08
CA VAL A 198 -0.26 5.81 -6.79
C VAL A 198 1.16 6.19 -6.39
N GLY A 199 1.73 7.15 -7.10
CA GLY A 199 3.09 7.64 -6.88
C GLY A 199 4.20 6.86 -7.57
N LEU A 200 3.88 5.78 -8.30
CA LEU A 200 4.86 4.99 -9.08
C LEU A 200 5.00 5.49 -10.54
N PHE A 201 4.54 6.70 -10.84
CA PHE A 201 4.80 7.40 -12.10
C PHE A 201 4.83 8.90 -11.85
N ASP A 202 5.52 9.63 -12.72
CA ASP A 202 5.57 11.08 -12.75
C ASP A 202 4.43 11.62 -13.64
N PRO A 203 3.42 12.31 -13.06
CA PRO A 203 2.27 12.80 -13.81
C PRO A 203 2.66 13.72 -14.97
N GLU A 204 3.73 14.50 -14.83
CA GLU A 204 4.19 15.45 -15.86
C GLU A 204 4.60 14.74 -17.16
N LEU A 205 5.07 13.49 -17.08
CA LEU A 205 5.47 12.71 -18.26
C LEU A 205 4.28 12.22 -19.08
N THR A 206 3.09 12.18 -18.50
CA THR A 206 1.90 11.75 -19.23
C THR A 206 1.54 12.76 -20.32
N HIS A 207 1.92 14.03 -20.16
CA HIS A 207 1.76 15.09 -21.16
C HIS A 207 2.77 15.04 -22.32
N LEU A 208 3.77 14.15 -22.29
CA LEU A 208 4.71 13.97 -23.41
C LEU A 208 4.02 13.48 -24.69
N MET A 209 2.86 12.84 -24.56
CA MET A 209 2.13 12.23 -25.65
C MET A 209 0.62 12.38 -25.46
N GLU A 210 -0.13 12.36 -26.56
CA GLU A 210 -1.59 12.33 -26.49
C GLU A 210 -2.10 11.02 -25.87
N VAL A 211 -3.13 11.11 -25.01
CA VAL A 211 -3.75 9.95 -24.34
C VAL A 211 -4.19 8.86 -25.32
N GLY A 212 -4.63 9.24 -26.53
CA GLY A 212 -5.01 8.29 -27.58
C GLY A 212 -3.84 7.42 -28.04
N VAL A 213 -2.61 7.97 -28.06
CA VAL A 213 -1.39 7.23 -28.39
C VAL A 213 -1.04 6.27 -27.26
N LEU A 214 -1.07 6.73 -26.00
CA LEU A 214 -0.80 5.89 -24.83
C LEU A 214 -1.75 4.69 -24.75
N ARG A 215 -3.05 4.91 -25.01
CA ARG A 215 -4.06 3.85 -25.04
C ARG A 215 -3.91 2.89 -26.22
N ARG A 216 -3.64 3.41 -27.42
CA ARG A 216 -3.42 2.58 -28.61
C ARG A 216 -2.20 1.68 -28.43
N LEU A 217 -1.11 2.25 -27.91
CA LEU A 217 0.15 1.54 -27.69
C LEU A 217 0.15 0.73 -26.39
N LYS A 218 -0.78 0.99 -25.47
CA LYS A 218 -0.91 0.35 -24.15
C LYS A 218 0.38 0.48 -23.33
N ILE A 219 0.85 1.72 -23.22
CA ILE A 219 2.08 2.09 -22.53
C ILE A 219 1.84 3.27 -21.59
N LEU A 220 2.60 3.34 -20.50
CA LEU A 220 2.56 4.47 -19.57
C LEU A 220 3.99 4.94 -19.24
N PRO A 221 4.35 6.21 -19.52
CA PRO A 221 5.59 6.81 -19.03
C PRO A 221 5.64 6.79 -17.50
N LEU A 222 6.68 6.19 -16.92
CA LEU A 222 6.86 6.12 -15.47
C LEU A 222 7.76 7.25 -14.98
N PHE A 223 9.03 7.28 -15.41
CA PHE A 223 10.02 8.29 -15.01
C PHE A 223 11.01 8.55 -16.14
N GLU A 224 11.55 9.75 -16.18
CA GLU A 224 12.67 10.13 -17.03
C GLU A 224 13.90 10.34 -16.17
N ILE A 225 15.01 9.68 -16.52
CA ILE A 225 16.29 9.83 -15.83
C ILE A 225 17.40 9.86 -16.87
N SER A 226 18.13 10.98 -16.94
CA SER A 226 19.33 11.15 -17.76
C SER A 226 19.12 10.82 -19.25
N GLY A 227 18.00 11.26 -19.81
CA GLY A 227 17.61 11.03 -21.20
C GLY A 227 17.01 9.64 -21.46
N ILE A 228 16.75 8.87 -20.41
CA ILE A 228 16.13 7.54 -20.49
C ILE A 228 14.71 7.61 -19.92
N LEU A 229 13.72 7.27 -20.75
CA LEU A 229 12.33 7.14 -20.37
C LEU A 229 12.02 5.69 -19.96
N TYR A 230 11.74 5.49 -18.68
CA TYR A 230 11.22 4.22 -18.16
C TYR A 230 9.74 4.12 -18.53
N LEU A 231 9.39 3.10 -19.31
CA LEU A 231 8.09 2.98 -19.94
C LEU A 231 7.43 1.66 -19.55
N ALA A 232 6.29 1.72 -18.86
CA ALA A 232 5.50 0.54 -18.56
C ALA A 232 4.89 -0.04 -19.85
N THR A 233 5.01 -1.36 -20.02
CA THR A 233 4.48 -2.11 -21.17
C THR A 233 4.09 -3.53 -20.75
N SER A 234 3.05 -4.07 -21.40
CA SER A 234 2.70 -5.49 -21.30
C SER A 234 3.39 -6.35 -22.37
N ASP A 235 3.99 -5.72 -23.39
CA ASP A 235 4.70 -6.41 -24.47
C ASP A 235 6.12 -5.82 -24.63
N PRO A 236 7.16 -6.47 -24.05
CA PRO A 236 8.54 -5.99 -24.13
C PRO A 236 9.17 -6.22 -25.51
N GLN A 237 8.50 -6.94 -26.42
CA GLN A 237 9.00 -7.23 -27.77
C GLN A 237 8.37 -6.32 -28.83
N ALA A 238 7.48 -5.40 -28.43
CA ALA A 238 6.82 -4.46 -29.32
C ALA A 238 7.74 -3.30 -29.74
N MET A 239 8.87 -3.61 -30.39
CA MET A 239 9.86 -2.64 -30.85
C MET A 239 9.28 -1.46 -31.65
N PRO A 240 8.27 -1.63 -32.54
CA PRO A 240 7.65 -0.50 -33.23
C PRO A 240 7.01 0.52 -32.27
N SER A 241 6.43 0.06 -31.15
CA SER A 241 5.84 0.96 -30.14
C SER A 241 6.93 1.78 -29.45
N PHE A 242 8.08 1.17 -29.13
CA PHE A 242 9.19 1.89 -28.51
C PHE A 242 9.82 2.89 -29.47
N ASN A 243 10.05 2.52 -30.72
CA ASN A 243 10.56 3.44 -31.73
C ASN A 243 9.66 4.66 -31.90
N GLU A 244 8.32 4.46 -31.93
CA GLU A 244 7.38 5.57 -32.02
C GLU A 244 7.48 6.51 -30.80
N VAL A 245 7.70 5.98 -29.60
CA VAL A 245 7.91 6.77 -28.38
C VAL A 245 9.23 7.52 -28.43
N GLU A 246 10.32 6.86 -28.82
CA GLU A 246 11.65 7.47 -28.95
C GLU A 246 11.64 8.61 -29.99
N GLU A 247 10.99 8.41 -31.14
CA GLU A 247 10.86 9.44 -32.19
C GLU A 247 10.08 10.68 -31.73
N ARG A 248 9.01 10.48 -30.95
CA ARG A 248 8.17 11.58 -30.46
C ARG A 248 8.79 12.34 -29.30
N THR A 249 9.46 11.63 -28.40
CA THR A 249 9.99 12.20 -27.15
C THR A 249 11.46 12.62 -27.26
N GLY A 250 12.22 12.05 -28.19
CA GLY A 250 13.68 12.21 -28.27
C GLY A 250 14.44 11.49 -27.14
N LEU A 251 13.74 10.73 -26.30
CA LEU A 251 14.30 10.00 -25.16
C LEU A 251 14.55 8.55 -25.55
N ARG A 252 15.55 7.92 -24.93
CA ARG A 252 15.78 6.48 -25.07
C ARG A 252 14.79 5.72 -24.19
N VAL A 253 14.14 4.69 -24.71
CA VAL A 253 13.15 3.93 -23.94
C VAL A 253 13.82 2.76 -23.22
N ARG A 254 13.52 2.61 -21.93
CA ARG A 254 13.72 1.37 -21.18
C ARG A 254 12.37 0.78 -20.79
N PRO A 255 12.02 -0.43 -21.26
CA PRO A 255 10.77 -1.05 -20.89
C PRO A 255 10.79 -1.48 -19.42
N VAL A 256 9.63 -1.39 -18.79
CA VAL A 256 9.31 -1.97 -17.48
C VAL A 256 8.03 -2.78 -17.68
N LEU A 257 8.01 -4.04 -17.26
CA LEU A 257 6.84 -4.90 -17.42
C LEU A 257 5.75 -4.52 -16.43
N ALA A 258 4.52 -4.38 -16.93
CA ALA A 258 3.33 -4.22 -16.11
C ALA A 258 2.12 -4.89 -16.78
N GLY A 259 1.13 -5.26 -15.98
CA GLY A 259 -0.12 -5.86 -16.47
C GLY A 259 -0.86 -4.90 -17.41
N LYS A 260 -1.51 -5.44 -18.44
CA LYS A 260 -2.16 -4.61 -19.46
C LYS A 260 -3.30 -3.78 -18.87
N GLU A 261 -4.13 -4.39 -18.04
CA GLU A 261 -5.27 -3.78 -17.35
C GLU A 261 -4.76 -2.69 -16.41
N ASN A 262 -3.72 -3.00 -15.64
CA ASN A 262 -3.08 -2.06 -14.72
C ASN A 262 -2.47 -0.83 -15.42
N ILE A 263 -1.90 -0.98 -16.63
CA ILE A 263 -1.44 0.15 -17.45
C ILE A 263 -2.63 1.03 -17.86
N ILE A 264 -3.70 0.43 -18.37
CA ILE A 264 -4.88 1.16 -18.87
C ILE A 264 -5.57 1.93 -17.74
N GLU A 265 -5.74 1.30 -16.58
CA GLU A 265 -6.27 1.92 -15.36
C GLU A 265 -5.49 3.18 -14.98
N ASN A 266 -4.16 3.09 -14.95
CA ASN A 266 -3.31 4.22 -14.55
C ASN A 266 -3.21 5.31 -15.63
N ILE A 267 -3.32 4.95 -16.92
CA ILE A 267 -3.52 5.96 -17.98
C ILE A 267 -4.83 6.71 -17.71
N ASN A 268 -5.93 6.01 -17.43
CA ASN A 268 -7.22 6.66 -17.20
C ASN A 268 -7.18 7.59 -15.98
N GLU A 269 -6.51 7.16 -14.91
CA GLU A 269 -6.28 7.99 -13.73
C GLU A 269 -5.49 9.27 -14.07
N ALA A 270 -4.34 9.14 -14.73
CA ALA A 270 -3.46 10.28 -14.99
C ALA A 270 -4.14 11.39 -15.82
N PHE A 271 -5.07 11.01 -16.70
CA PHE A 271 -5.81 11.97 -17.52
C PHE A 271 -7.18 12.37 -16.95
N SER A 272 -7.58 11.82 -15.80
CA SER A 272 -8.85 12.18 -15.14
C SER A 272 -8.88 13.62 -14.61
N GLU A 273 -7.72 14.23 -14.33
CA GLU A 273 -7.61 15.65 -13.91
C GLU A 273 -7.88 16.64 -15.04
N SER A 274 -7.68 16.23 -16.31
CA SER A 274 -7.75 17.13 -17.47
C SER A 274 -9.09 17.09 -18.20
N ASN A 275 -9.90 16.05 -18.00
CA ASN A 275 -11.28 16.01 -18.46
C ASN A 275 -12.13 15.23 -17.45
N PHE A 276 -12.94 15.95 -16.67
CA PHE A 276 -14.11 15.37 -16.01
C PHE A 276 -15.16 15.06 -17.09
N SER A 277 -14.84 14.14 -18.01
CA SER A 277 -15.83 13.56 -18.91
C SER A 277 -16.49 12.41 -18.18
N THR A 278 -17.78 12.62 -17.91
CA THR A 278 -18.76 11.66 -17.38
C THR A 278 -18.81 10.32 -18.16
N GLU A 279 -18.09 10.21 -19.28
CA GLU A 279 -18.04 9.02 -20.14
C GLU A 279 -17.29 7.83 -19.52
N TYR A 280 -16.33 8.03 -18.62
CA TYR A 280 -15.54 6.92 -18.03
C TYR A 280 -16.12 6.31 -16.76
N PHE A 281 -17.18 6.91 -16.19
CA PHE A 281 -17.92 6.30 -15.08
C PHE A 281 -19.00 5.30 -15.56
N SER A 282 -18.97 4.93 -16.84
CA SER A 282 -19.91 3.99 -17.46
C SER A 282 -19.36 2.55 -17.53
N GLU A 283 -18.07 2.35 -17.25
CA GLU A 283 -17.47 1.03 -17.02
C GLU A 283 -17.28 0.84 -15.51
N VAL A 284 -18.37 0.93 -14.74
CA VAL A 284 -18.40 0.29 -13.43
C VAL A 284 -18.47 -1.20 -13.74
N ASP A 285 -17.45 -1.98 -13.35
CA ASP A 285 -17.57 -3.45 -13.33
C ASP A 285 -18.92 -3.80 -12.71
N GLU A 286 -19.72 -4.67 -13.34
CA GLU A 286 -21.05 -5.10 -12.84
C GLU A 286 -20.97 -5.70 -11.42
N ASP A 287 -19.77 -5.94 -10.90
CA ASP A 287 -19.44 -6.55 -9.61
C ASP A 287 -19.51 -5.60 -8.39
N PHE A 288 -19.95 -4.34 -8.50
CA PHE A 288 -20.15 -3.48 -7.30
C PHE A 288 -21.59 -3.45 -6.83
N GLU A 289 -21.85 -4.14 -5.72
CA GLU A 289 -23.16 -4.17 -5.08
C GLU A 289 -23.05 -3.70 -3.63
N VAL A 290 -23.97 -2.84 -3.21
CA VAL A 290 -24.14 -2.47 -1.80
C VAL A 290 -25.08 -3.49 -1.18
N VAL A 291 -24.67 -4.12 -0.07
CA VAL A 291 -25.54 -5.09 0.64
C VAL A 291 -26.53 -4.30 1.49
N GLU A 292 -27.80 -4.30 1.09
CA GLU A 292 -28.89 -3.69 1.85
C GLU A 292 -29.39 -4.63 2.95
N GLU A 293 -28.87 -4.50 4.17
CA GLU A 293 -29.48 -5.13 5.34
C GLU A 293 -30.53 -4.20 5.97
N GLY A 294 -31.82 -4.46 5.67
CA GLY A 294 -32.95 -3.96 6.44
C GLY A 294 -33.33 -2.48 6.24
N LEU A 295 -33.65 -2.09 5.00
CA LEU A 295 -34.27 -0.78 4.73
C LEU A 295 -35.75 -0.76 5.12
N ASP A 296 -36.18 0.31 5.78
CA ASP A 296 -37.58 0.76 5.75
C ASP A 296 -37.88 1.33 4.34
N ASP A 297 -39.05 0.97 3.78
CA ASP A 297 -39.47 1.24 2.39
C ASP A 297 -39.40 2.72 1.94
N ASP A 298 -39.27 3.68 2.87
CA ASP A 298 -39.30 5.12 2.58
C ASP A 298 -38.05 5.65 1.83
N TYR A 299 -36.92 4.94 1.86
CA TYR A 299 -35.67 5.37 1.20
C TYR A 299 -35.53 4.87 -0.25
N SER A 300 -36.30 3.84 -0.64
CA SER A 300 -36.30 3.27 -2.00
C SER A 300 -36.64 4.29 -3.10
N ALA A 301 -37.50 5.27 -2.77
CA ALA A 301 -37.89 6.35 -3.69
C ALA A 301 -36.77 7.36 -3.99
N ILE A 302 -35.73 7.43 -3.15
CA ILE A 302 -34.54 8.27 -3.40
C ILE A 302 -33.54 7.51 -4.28
N ASP A 303 -33.41 6.19 -4.12
CA ASP A 303 -32.52 5.35 -4.95
C ASP A 303 -33.03 5.19 -6.39
N GLU A 304 -34.34 5.04 -6.62
CA GLU A 304 -34.89 4.97 -7.99
C GLU A 304 -34.75 6.28 -8.78
N MET A 305 -34.69 7.44 -8.12
CA MET A 305 -34.43 8.73 -8.77
C MET A 305 -32.92 9.03 -8.93
N ALA A 306 -32.04 8.25 -8.29
CA ALA A 306 -30.61 8.49 -8.24
C ALA A 306 -29.78 7.53 -9.11
N ALA A 307 -30.36 6.45 -9.64
CA ALA A 307 -29.72 5.62 -10.66
C ALA A 307 -29.32 6.48 -11.88
N GLY A 308 -28.01 6.78 -11.98
CA GLY A 308 -27.45 7.69 -12.99
C GLY A 308 -26.79 8.99 -12.46
N SER A 309 -26.76 9.22 -11.14
CA SER A 309 -26.08 10.38 -10.56
C SER A 309 -24.54 10.23 -10.61
N PRO A 310 -23.79 11.21 -11.17
CA PRO A 310 -22.32 11.19 -11.18
C PRO A 310 -21.68 11.03 -9.79
N VAL A 311 -22.41 11.38 -8.72
CA VAL A 311 -21.97 11.23 -7.34
C VAL A 311 -21.93 9.76 -6.92
N ILE A 312 -22.90 8.94 -7.33
CA ILE A 312 -22.95 7.52 -6.99
C ILE A 312 -21.78 6.80 -7.65
N ASN A 313 -21.57 7.03 -8.95
CA ASN A 313 -20.46 6.38 -9.65
C ASN A 313 -19.11 6.82 -9.08
N LEU A 314 -18.97 8.09 -8.69
CA LEU A 314 -17.76 8.59 -8.02
C LEU A 314 -17.52 7.87 -6.69
N VAL A 315 -18.55 7.73 -5.83
CA VAL A 315 -18.42 7.04 -4.53
C VAL A 315 -18.10 5.56 -4.71
N ASN A 316 -18.80 4.88 -5.62
CA ASN A 316 -18.57 3.46 -5.91
C ASN A 316 -17.14 3.25 -6.44
N SER A 317 -16.73 4.03 -7.44
CA SER A 317 -15.37 3.95 -8.01
C SER A 317 -14.30 4.28 -6.97
N MET A 318 -14.55 5.24 -6.07
CA MET A 318 -13.63 5.56 -4.98
C MET A 318 -13.45 4.37 -4.03
N ILE A 319 -14.54 3.69 -3.65
CA ILE A 319 -14.49 2.52 -2.76
C ILE A 319 -13.79 1.35 -3.46
N GLN A 320 -14.19 1.02 -4.69
CA GLN A 320 -13.57 -0.04 -5.50
C GLN A 320 -12.06 0.17 -5.59
N ARG A 321 -11.65 1.40 -5.90
CA ARG A 321 -10.24 1.75 -6.03
C ARG A 321 -9.48 1.63 -4.73
N ALA A 322 -10.07 2.06 -3.60
CA ALA A 322 -9.44 1.92 -2.30
C ALA A 322 -9.18 0.45 -1.95
N VAL A 323 -10.13 -0.44 -2.28
CA VAL A 323 -9.97 -1.89 -2.10
C VAL A 323 -8.88 -2.45 -3.02
N HIS A 324 -8.91 -2.08 -4.31
CA HIS A 324 -7.91 -2.49 -5.30
C HIS A 324 -6.47 -2.13 -4.90
N ASP A 325 -6.30 -0.89 -4.41
CA ASP A 325 -5.01 -0.31 -4.02
C ASP A 325 -4.56 -0.79 -2.62
N GLY A 326 -5.37 -1.58 -1.93
CA GLY A 326 -5.07 -2.12 -0.60
C GLY A 326 -5.04 -1.05 0.50
N ALA A 327 -5.89 -0.02 0.39
CA ALA A 327 -5.97 1.06 1.37
C ALA A 327 -6.61 0.57 2.68
N SER A 328 -6.03 0.96 3.82
CA SER A 328 -6.61 0.72 5.15
C SER A 328 -7.71 1.72 5.52
N ASP A 329 -7.60 2.96 5.05
CA ASP A 329 -8.57 4.02 5.33
C ASP A 329 -8.76 4.93 4.11
N ILE A 330 -10.01 5.37 3.89
CA ILE A 330 -10.39 6.40 2.92
C ILE A 330 -10.75 7.66 3.70
N HIS A 331 -10.03 8.75 3.46
CA HIS A 331 -10.28 10.05 4.07
C HIS A 331 -10.91 10.99 3.05
N ILE A 332 -12.10 11.53 3.36
CA ILE A 332 -12.77 12.55 2.56
C ILE A 332 -12.85 13.83 3.40
N GLU A 333 -12.11 14.85 3.00
CA GLU A 333 -11.87 16.04 3.81
C GLU A 333 -12.30 17.32 3.05
N PRO A 334 -13.21 18.13 3.62
CA PRO A 334 -13.57 19.40 3.04
C PRO A 334 -12.49 20.45 3.33
N SER A 335 -12.25 21.34 2.37
CA SER A 335 -11.46 22.55 2.55
C SER A 335 -12.13 23.73 1.85
N GLN A 336 -11.66 24.95 2.10
CA GLN A 336 -12.25 26.16 1.53
C GLN A 336 -12.29 26.16 -0.02
N LYS A 337 -11.33 25.52 -0.68
CA LYS A 337 -11.17 25.58 -2.16
C LYS A 337 -11.29 24.23 -2.87
N LYS A 338 -11.22 23.11 -2.14
CA LYS A 338 -11.32 21.76 -2.73
C LYS A 338 -11.88 20.74 -1.73
N SER A 339 -12.53 19.70 -2.24
CA SER A 339 -12.70 18.45 -1.48
C SER A 339 -11.46 17.61 -1.72
N ARG A 340 -10.84 17.05 -0.67
CA ARG A 340 -9.65 16.21 -0.80
C ARG A 340 -10.00 14.78 -0.43
N ILE A 341 -9.67 13.83 -1.31
CA ILE A 341 -9.80 12.41 -1.01
C ILE A 341 -8.40 11.81 -0.91
N ARG A 342 -8.12 11.16 0.22
CA ARG A 342 -6.83 10.53 0.50
C ARG A 342 -7.01 9.07 0.92
N PHE A 343 -6.14 8.19 0.45
CA PHE A 343 -6.09 6.81 0.92
C PHE A 343 -4.91 6.64 1.87
N ARG A 344 -5.11 5.87 2.94
CA ARG A 344 -4.01 5.37 3.76
C ARG A 344 -3.57 4.02 3.20
N ILE A 345 -2.36 3.95 2.67
CA ILE A 345 -1.76 2.73 2.14
C ILE A 345 -0.43 2.54 2.87
N ASP A 346 -0.21 1.36 3.45
CA ASP A 346 1.00 1.05 4.23
C ASP A 346 1.33 2.10 5.32
N GLY A 347 0.28 2.67 5.93
CA GLY A 347 0.40 3.70 6.98
C GLY A 347 0.56 5.14 6.49
N LEU A 348 0.85 5.36 5.19
CA LEU A 348 1.05 6.68 4.58
C LEU A 348 -0.22 7.18 3.88
N LEU A 349 -0.46 8.50 3.93
CA LEU A 349 -1.64 9.12 3.30
C LEU A 349 -1.32 9.69 1.92
N TYR A 350 -1.93 9.15 0.89
CA TYR A 350 -1.78 9.59 -0.49
C TYR A 350 -3.01 10.39 -0.93
N GLU A 351 -2.83 11.57 -1.55
CA GLU A 351 -3.92 12.29 -2.22
C GLU A 351 -4.21 11.64 -3.57
N VAL A 352 -5.45 11.15 -3.71
CA VAL A 352 -5.88 10.31 -4.84
C VAL A 352 -6.75 11.10 -5.82
N MET A 353 -7.59 12.00 -5.31
CA MET A 353 -8.38 12.90 -6.16
C MET A 353 -8.80 14.15 -5.38
N THR A 354 -9.15 15.19 -6.13
CA THR A 354 -9.63 16.45 -5.58
C THR A 354 -10.95 16.89 -6.21
N PRO A 355 -12.10 16.32 -5.78
CA PRO A 355 -13.40 16.76 -6.28
C PRO A 355 -13.65 18.24 -6.01
N ARG A 356 -14.48 18.85 -6.86
CA ARG A 356 -14.88 20.24 -6.67
C ARG A 356 -15.63 20.40 -5.33
N PRO A 357 -15.47 21.53 -4.60
CA PRO A 357 -16.09 21.74 -3.29
C PRO A 357 -17.59 21.46 -3.24
N GLU A 358 -18.30 21.78 -4.33
CA GLU A 358 -19.76 21.65 -4.41
C GLU A 358 -20.21 20.19 -4.35
N MET A 359 -19.35 19.25 -4.76
CA MET A 359 -19.64 17.81 -4.74
C MET A 359 -19.53 17.21 -3.34
N HIS A 360 -18.85 17.89 -2.42
CA HIS A 360 -18.51 17.32 -1.11
C HIS A 360 -19.75 16.93 -0.30
N ALA A 361 -20.75 17.82 -0.24
CA ALA A 361 -22.00 17.55 0.50
C ALA A 361 -22.77 16.36 -0.10
N SER A 362 -22.75 16.19 -1.42
CA SER A 362 -23.41 15.07 -2.10
C SER A 362 -22.69 13.75 -1.84
N ILE A 363 -21.35 13.75 -1.81
CA ILE A 363 -20.54 12.57 -1.44
C ILE A 363 -20.85 12.14 0.00
N VAL A 364 -20.87 13.08 0.94
CA VAL A 364 -21.22 12.82 2.35
C VAL A 364 -22.62 12.26 2.46
N SER A 365 -23.59 12.85 1.76
CA SER A 365 -24.98 12.39 1.77
C SER A 365 -25.11 10.95 1.24
N ARG A 366 -24.42 10.61 0.15
CA ARG A 366 -24.46 9.25 -0.41
C ARG A 366 -23.86 8.23 0.57
N LEU A 367 -22.73 8.55 1.18
CA LEU A 367 -22.10 7.66 2.16
C LEU A 367 -22.95 7.47 3.42
N LYS A 368 -23.66 8.51 3.88
CA LYS A 368 -24.62 8.40 4.99
C LYS A 368 -25.81 7.51 4.64
N VAL A 369 -26.35 7.61 3.43
CA VAL A 369 -27.40 6.69 2.94
C VAL A 369 -26.88 5.25 2.97
N MET A 370 -25.71 5.00 2.39
CA MET A 370 -25.09 3.66 2.37
C MET A 370 -24.82 3.09 3.76
N ALA A 371 -24.65 3.94 4.77
CA ALA A 371 -24.40 3.56 6.16
C ALA A 371 -25.67 3.54 7.04
N ASN A 372 -26.85 3.81 6.45
CA ASN A 372 -28.12 3.98 7.16
C ASN A 372 -28.07 5.05 8.29
N LEU A 373 -27.51 6.22 7.97
CA LEU A 373 -27.31 7.33 8.90
C LEU A 373 -28.18 8.55 8.57
N ASP A 374 -28.43 9.41 9.56
CA ASP A 374 -29.23 10.61 9.39
C ASP A 374 -28.49 11.67 8.55
N ILE A 375 -29.01 11.90 7.33
CA ILE A 375 -28.48 12.87 6.36
C ILE A 375 -28.71 14.32 6.82
N ALA A 376 -29.81 14.57 7.54
CA ALA A 376 -30.20 15.89 8.00
C ALA A 376 -29.34 16.34 9.19
N GLU A 377 -28.91 15.40 10.05
CA GLU A 377 -27.98 15.71 11.13
C GLU A 377 -26.54 15.85 10.61
N ARG A 378 -25.97 17.04 10.75
CA ARG A 378 -24.62 17.39 10.28
C ARG A 378 -23.76 18.07 11.34
N ARG A 379 -24.28 18.19 12.56
CA ARG A 379 -23.66 18.93 13.68
C ARG A 379 -23.04 18.01 14.73
N MET A 380 -23.39 16.73 14.67
CA MET A 380 -22.90 15.69 15.59
C MET A 380 -22.10 14.65 14.79
N PRO A 381 -21.06 14.04 15.39
CA PRO A 381 -20.42 12.86 14.81
C PRO A 381 -21.42 11.73 14.63
N GLN A 382 -21.25 10.93 13.57
CA GLN A 382 -22.06 9.74 13.32
C GLN A 382 -21.15 8.59 12.89
N ASP A 383 -21.37 7.40 13.44
CA ASP A 383 -20.63 6.19 13.12
C ASP A 383 -21.59 5.15 12.55
N GLY A 384 -21.16 4.42 11.53
CA GLY A 384 -21.97 3.43 10.84
C GLY A 384 -21.13 2.35 10.18
N ARG A 385 -21.79 1.42 9.49
CA ARG A 385 -21.13 0.37 8.70
C ARG A 385 -21.73 0.35 7.30
N ILE A 386 -20.89 0.14 6.29
CA ILE A 386 -21.31 -0.04 4.90
C ILE A 386 -20.75 -1.39 4.44
N GLN A 387 -21.61 -2.27 3.96
CA GLN A 387 -21.17 -3.54 3.38
C GLN A 387 -21.25 -3.45 1.85
N VAL A 388 -20.16 -3.80 1.18
CA VAL A 388 -20.08 -3.81 -0.28
C VAL A 388 -19.50 -5.12 -0.79
N HIS A 389 -20.01 -5.61 -1.91
CA HIS A 389 -19.35 -6.60 -2.74
C HIS A 389 -18.59 -5.89 -3.84
N THR A 390 -17.31 -6.22 -4.00
CA THR A 390 -16.47 -5.69 -5.06
C THR A 390 -15.32 -6.63 -5.37
N GLN A 391 -14.97 -6.80 -6.64
CA GLN A 391 -13.86 -7.66 -7.09
C GLN A 391 -13.97 -9.12 -6.59
N GLY A 392 -15.20 -9.64 -6.53
CA GLY A 392 -15.49 -10.98 -6.00
C GLY A 392 -15.30 -11.14 -4.49
N ARG A 393 -15.20 -10.05 -3.72
CA ARG A 393 -14.98 -10.07 -2.26
C ARG A 393 -16.03 -9.25 -1.51
N ALA A 394 -16.35 -9.68 -0.29
CA ALA A 394 -17.17 -8.92 0.64
C ALA A 394 -16.26 -8.01 1.48
N VAL A 395 -16.48 -6.70 1.40
CA VAL A 395 -15.72 -5.68 2.13
C VAL A 395 -16.66 -4.94 3.08
N ASP A 396 -16.21 -4.78 4.31
CA ASP A 396 -16.91 -4.03 5.35
C ASP A 396 -16.19 -2.70 5.55
N LEU A 397 -16.93 -1.60 5.44
CA LEU A 397 -16.40 -0.26 5.67
C LEU A 397 -16.97 0.28 6.97
N ARG A 398 -16.12 0.60 7.95
CA ARG A 398 -16.57 1.37 9.13
C ARG A 398 -16.59 2.84 8.77
N PHE A 399 -17.79 3.42 8.77
CA PHE A 399 -18.03 4.82 8.51
C PHE A 399 -17.88 5.63 9.80
N SER A 400 -17.21 6.78 9.73
CA SER A 400 -17.23 7.80 10.76
C SER A 400 -17.30 9.19 10.14
N SER A 401 -18.24 10.02 10.58
CA SER A 401 -18.33 11.44 10.23
C SER A 401 -17.98 12.33 11.41
N LEU A 402 -17.25 13.41 11.13
CA LEU A 402 -16.91 14.45 12.10
C LEU A 402 -17.24 15.82 11.53
N PRO A 403 -18.14 16.61 12.16
CA PRO A 403 -18.46 17.96 11.72
C PRO A 403 -17.23 18.89 11.79
N GLY A 404 -17.05 19.73 10.77
CA GLY A 404 -15.95 20.69 10.68
C GLY A 404 -16.38 22.02 10.07
N LEU A 405 -15.42 22.95 9.97
CA LEU A 405 -15.68 24.33 9.53
C LEU A 405 -16.25 24.42 8.10
N TYR A 406 -15.79 23.55 7.19
CA TYR A 406 -16.14 23.58 5.76
C TYR A 406 -17.09 22.45 5.34
N GLY A 407 -17.57 21.65 6.29
CA GLY A 407 -18.33 20.43 6.05
C GLY A 407 -17.91 19.29 6.96
N GLU A 408 -18.53 18.13 6.79
CA GLU A 408 -18.19 16.92 7.55
C GLU A 408 -16.95 16.25 6.96
N LYS A 409 -15.96 15.96 7.80
CA LYS A 409 -14.88 15.05 7.45
C LYS A 409 -15.40 13.62 7.59
N ILE A 410 -15.23 12.81 6.55
CA ILE A 410 -15.57 11.38 6.57
C ILE A 410 -14.28 10.56 6.59
N VAL A 411 -14.29 9.49 7.38
CA VAL A 411 -13.29 8.43 7.32
C VAL A 411 -14.02 7.10 7.15
N LEU A 412 -13.62 6.33 6.15
CA LEU A 412 -14.07 4.95 5.96
C LEU A 412 -12.87 4.05 6.24
N ARG A 413 -12.94 3.18 7.25
CA ARG A 413 -11.94 2.14 7.45
C ARG A 413 -12.32 0.91 6.64
N VAL A 414 -11.41 0.46 5.78
CA VAL A 414 -11.63 -0.68 4.89
C VAL A 414 -11.25 -1.96 5.61
N LEU A 415 -12.19 -2.88 5.75
CA LEU A 415 -11.99 -4.19 6.36
C LEU A 415 -12.34 -5.26 5.31
N ASP A 416 -11.31 -5.83 4.70
CA ASP A 416 -11.47 -6.97 3.81
C ASP A 416 -11.65 -8.23 4.65
N LYS A 417 -12.90 -8.70 4.77
CA LYS A 417 -13.25 -9.92 5.51
C LYS A 417 -12.61 -11.17 4.90
N ASN A 418 -12.19 -11.10 3.63
CA ASN A 418 -11.55 -12.19 2.90
C ASN A 418 -10.01 -12.10 2.89
N GLN A 419 -9.41 -11.15 3.62
CA GLN A 419 -7.96 -11.14 3.77
C GLN A 419 -7.55 -12.41 4.52
N ALA A 420 -6.91 -13.34 3.82
CA ALA A 420 -6.54 -14.64 4.38
C ALA A 420 -5.76 -14.44 5.68
N ILE A 421 -6.25 -15.06 6.77
CA ILE A 421 -5.55 -15.05 8.05
C ILE A 421 -4.14 -15.56 7.80
N LEU A 422 -3.15 -14.72 8.13
CA LEU A 422 -1.75 -15.02 7.84
C LEU A 422 -1.31 -16.27 8.59
N ASP A 423 -0.62 -17.16 7.88
CA ASP A 423 0.12 -18.25 8.50
C ASP A 423 1.25 -17.65 9.37
N VAL A 424 1.43 -18.17 10.59
CA VAL A 424 2.51 -17.73 11.51
C VAL A 424 3.89 -17.75 10.85
N ASN A 425 4.13 -18.64 9.88
CA ASN A 425 5.37 -18.74 9.10
C ASN A 425 5.58 -17.55 8.15
N LYS A 426 4.53 -16.79 7.84
CA LYS A 426 4.55 -15.64 6.92
C LYS A 426 4.56 -14.28 7.62
N LEU A 427 4.67 -14.24 8.96
CA LEU A 427 4.74 -13.00 9.74
C LEU A 427 6.05 -12.20 9.57
N GLY A 428 7.03 -12.75 8.83
CA GLY A 428 8.33 -12.08 8.62
C GLY A 428 9.29 -12.20 9.82
N MET A 429 9.01 -13.09 10.78
CA MET A 429 9.92 -13.38 11.89
C MET A 429 11.17 -14.11 11.39
N SER A 430 12.33 -13.81 11.98
CA SER A 430 13.54 -14.63 11.80
C SER A 430 13.30 -16.07 12.29
N HIS A 431 14.07 -17.02 11.77
CA HIS A 431 13.88 -18.44 12.09
C HIS A 431 13.90 -18.73 13.60
N ASP A 432 14.83 -18.10 14.33
CA ASP A 432 14.95 -18.27 15.79
C ASP A 432 13.76 -17.68 16.55
N ASN A 433 13.30 -16.49 16.16
CA ASN A 433 12.15 -15.84 16.77
C ASN A 433 10.85 -16.59 16.48
N LEU A 434 10.66 -17.05 15.24
CA LEU A 434 9.51 -17.87 14.86
C LEU A 434 9.47 -19.17 15.68
N SER A 435 10.62 -19.82 15.84
CA SER A 435 10.73 -21.05 16.63
C SER A 435 10.45 -20.79 18.11
N ALA A 436 10.93 -19.67 18.66
CA ALA A 436 10.62 -19.26 20.03
C ALA A 436 9.13 -18.94 20.21
N PHE A 437 8.53 -18.23 19.25
CA PHE A 437 7.12 -17.87 19.28
C PHE A 437 6.21 -19.11 19.25
N LYS A 438 6.47 -20.06 18.35
CA LYS A 438 5.74 -21.34 18.32
C LYS A 438 5.84 -22.12 19.63
N ARG A 439 7.04 -22.21 20.23
CA ARG A 439 7.21 -22.84 21.54
C ARG A 439 6.41 -22.15 22.65
N LEU A 440 6.24 -20.83 22.59
CA LEU A 440 5.39 -20.12 23.55
C LEU A 440 3.91 -20.47 23.36
N LEU A 441 3.45 -20.54 22.11
CA LEU A 441 2.09 -20.91 21.76
C LEU A 441 1.76 -22.38 22.11
N ASP A 442 2.74 -23.28 22.03
CA ASP A 442 2.56 -24.70 22.34
C ASP A 442 2.44 -25.00 23.84
N ASN A 443 2.61 -24.00 24.72
CA ASN A 443 2.42 -24.18 26.16
C ASN A 443 0.94 -24.40 26.51
N SER A 444 0.69 -25.22 27.53
CA SER A 444 -0.67 -25.49 28.02
C SER A 444 -1.31 -24.31 28.75
N TYR A 445 -0.49 -23.38 29.29
CA TYR A 445 -0.95 -22.18 29.98
C TYR A 445 0.15 -21.13 30.04
N GLY A 446 -0.23 -19.88 30.31
CA GLY A 446 0.69 -18.75 30.41
C GLY A 446 0.10 -17.48 29.82
N LEU A 447 0.80 -16.36 29.98
CA LEU A 447 0.38 -15.06 29.43
C LEU A 447 1.38 -14.63 28.35
N ILE A 448 0.89 -14.40 27.13
CA ILE A 448 1.68 -13.90 26.00
C ILE A 448 1.21 -12.49 25.67
N LEU A 449 2.12 -11.52 25.71
CA LEU A 449 1.81 -10.12 25.40
C LEU A 449 2.42 -9.70 24.06
N VAL A 450 1.56 -9.32 23.12
CA VAL A 450 1.98 -8.70 21.85
C VAL A 450 1.87 -7.18 22.00
N THR A 451 2.99 -6.48 21.92
CA THR A 451 3.05 -5.03 22.19
C THR A 451 3.58 -4.24 20.99
N GLY A 452 3.21 -2.97 20.90
CA GLY A 452 3.60 -2.08 19.80
C GLY A 452 2.58 -0.95 19.56
N PRO A 453 2.97 0.12 18.84
CA PRO A 453 2.06 1.22 18.52
C PRO A 453 0.93 0.79 17.57
N THR A 454 -0.03 1.68 17.33
CA THR A 454 -1.11 1.44 16.35
C THR A 454 -0.51 1.18 14.97
N GLY A 455 -1.04 0.19 14.24
CA GLY A 455 -0.56 -0.18 12.90
C GLY A 455 0.71 -1.04 12.87
N SER A 456 1.27 -1.47 14.01
CA SER A 456 2.47 -2.31 14.05
C SER A 456 2.24 -3.81 13.78
N GLY A 457 1.04 -4.21 13.32
CA GLY A 457 0.71 -5.62 13.04
C GLY A 457 0.38 -6.49 14.27
N LYS A 458 -0.01 -5.91 15.41
CA LYS A 458 -0.38 -6.67 16.63
C LYS A 458 -1.54 -7.63 16.38
N THR A 459 -2.66 -7.11 15.89
CA THR A 459 -3.86 -7.89 15.57
C THR A 459 -3.53 -8.98 14.55
N THR A 460 -2.79 -8.65 13.50
CA THR A 460 -2.31 -9.62 12.51
C THR A 460 -1.51 -10.76 13.14
N SER A 461 -0.61 -10.44 14.07
CA SER A 461 0.20 -11.44 14.78
C SER A 461 -0.64 -12.32 15.70
N LEU A 462 -1.62 -11.74 16.40
CA LEU A 462 -2.56 -12.47 17.27
C LEU A 462 -3.45 -13.42 16.46
N TYR A 463 -4.02 -12.95 15.34
CA TYR A 463 -4.83 -13.80 14.46
C TYR A 463 -4.01 -14.95 13.86
N ALA A 464 -2.76 -14.70 13.47
CA ALA A 464 -1.86 -15.77 13.01
C ALA A 464 -1.54 -16.78 14.12
N ALA A 465 -1.39 -16.34 15.37
CA ALA A 465 -1.21 -17.21 16.52
C ALA A 465 -2.46 -18.05 16.81
N ILE A 466 -3.65 -17.44 16.77
CA ILE A 466 -4.93 -18.14 16.95
C ILE A 466 -5.13 -19.17 15.84
N ASN A 467 -4.84 -18.82 14.59
CA ASN A 467 -4.90 -19.76 13.47
C ASN A 467 -3.92 -20.93 13.61
N TYR A 468 -2.72 -20.69 14.15
CA TYR A 468 -1.76 -21.76 14.46
C TYR A 468 -2.25 -22.70 15.57
N LEU A 469 -2.97 -22.16 16.56
CA LEU A 469 -3.56 -22.93 17.66
C LEU A 469 -4.89 -23.59 17.31
N ASN A 470 -5.52 -23.17 16.22
CA ASN A 470 -6.86 -23.57 15.83
C ASN A 470 -6.94 -25.08 15.59
N SER A 471 -7.68 -25.76 16.45
CA SER A 471 -7.89 -27.20 16.41
C SER A 471 -9.24 -27.50 17.05
N ILE A 472 -9.96 -28.48 16.52
CA ILE A 472 -11.23 -28.98 17.08
C ILE A 472 -11.04 -29.50 18.53
N GLU A 473 -9.82 -29.85 18.91
CA GLU A 473 -9.48 -30.33 20.24
C GLU A 473 -9.33 -29.21 21.29
N LYS A 474 -9.26 -27.94 20.88
CA LYS A 474 -9.08 -26.79 21.78
C LYS A 474 -10.29 -25.86 21.73
N ASN A 475 -10.80 -25.48 22.89
CA ASN A 475 -11.79 -24.44 23.03
C ASN A 475 -11.10 -23.06 23.05
N ILE A 476 -11.17 -22.35 21.93
CA ILE A 476 -10.56 -21.03 21.77
C ILE A 476 -11.67 -19.97 21.85
N VAL A 477 -11.51 -19.01 22.77
CA VAL A 477 -12.45 -17.91 22.96
C VAL A 477 -11.72 -16.58 22.88
N THR A 478 -12.23 -15.64 22.07
CA THR A 478 -11.66 -14.29 21.95
C THR A 478 -12.60 -13.22 22.47
N ILE A 479 -12.03 -12.13 22.97
CA ILE A 479 -12.72 -10.90 23.36
C ILE A 479 -12.05 -9.76 22.63
N GLU A 480 -12.79 -9.05 21.78
CA GLU A 480 -12.25 -8.08 20.82
C GLU A 480 -13.09 -6.80 20.80
N ASP A 481 -12.46 -5.68 20.42
CA ASP A 481 -13.12 -4.37 20.28
C ASP A 481 -12.67 -3.67 18.99
N PRO A 482 -13.33 -3.94 17.86
CA PRO A 482 -14.29 -5.03 17.61
C PRO A 482 -13.62 -6.26 16.95
N VAL A 483 -14.42 -7.25 16.56
CA VAL A 483 -13.90 -8.42 15.81
C VAL A 483 -13.50 -7.98 14.39
N GLU A 484 -12.24 -8.23 14.00
CA GLU A 484 -11.69 -7.78 12.72
C GLU A 484 -11.86 -8.82 11.60
N TYR A 485 -11.66 -10.10 11.89
CA TYR A 485 -11.84 -11.21 10.94
C TYR A 485 -12.62 -12.34 11.57
N GLN A 486 -13.36 -13.10 10.77
CA GLN A 486 -14.00 -14.33 11.25
C GLN A 486 -13.02 -15.49 11.14
N VAL A 487 -12.81 -16.19 12.25
CA VAL A 487 -11.98 -17.39 12.32
C VAL A 487 -12.89 -18.59 12.57
N ASP A 488 -12.86 -19.54 11.64
CA ASP A 488 -13.63 -20.77 11.78
C ASP A 488 -13.22 -21.54 13.06
N ILE A 489 -14.19 -22.17 13.72
CA ILE A 489 -14.01 -22.98 14.95
C ILE A 489 -13.66 -22.14 16.22
N VAL A 490 -13.46 -20.82 16.11
CA VAL A 490 -13.16 -19.94 17.24
C VAL A 490 -14.40 -19.18 17.72
N ASN A 491 -14.63 -19.13 19.04
CA ASN A 491 -15.72 -18.34 19.61
C ASN A 491 -15.29 -16.89 19.82
N GLN A 492 -15.65 -16.01 18.89
CA GLN A 492 -15.26 -14.60 18.92
C GLN A 492 -16.34 -13.71 19.53
N ASN A 493 -15.98 -12.90 20.52
CA ASN A 493 -16.92 -12.07 21.27
C ASN A 493 -16.53 -10.60 21.18
N GLU A 494 -17.44 -9.76 20.67
CA GLU A 494 -17.24 -8.31 20.53
C GLU A 494 -17.68 -7.55 21.79
N VAL A 495 -16.86 -6.62 22.26
CA VAL A 495 -17.17 -5.68 23.35
C VAL A 495 -18.32 -4.77 22.94
N LYS A 496 -19.26 -4.52 23.87
CA LYS A 496 -20.42 -3.65 23.64
C LYS A 496 -20.60 -2.70 24.83
N GLU A 497 -19.92 -1.56 24.77
CA GLU A 497 -19.94 -0.55 25.85
C GLU A 497 -21.34 0.01 26.12
N ASN A 498 -22.18 0.14 25.09
CA ASN A 498 -23.55 0.66 25.20
C ASN A 498 -24.47 -0.15 26.11
N ILE A 499 -24.15 -1.42 26.35
CA ILE A 499 -24.88 -2.32 27.25
C ILE A 499 -24.01 -2.80 28.42
N ASP A 500 -22.91 -2.09 28.71
CA ASP A 500 -21.96 -2.43 29.78
C ASP A 500 -21.38 -3.85 29.62
N LEU A 501 -21.11 -4.28 28.39
CA LEU A 501 -20.45 -5.55 28.10
C LEU A 501 -18.95 -5.29 27.81
N THR A 502 -18.18 -5.06 28.86
CA THR A 502 -16.75 -4.68 28.82
C THR A 502 -15.80 -5.88 28.77
N PHE A 503 -14.52 -5.66 28.43
CA PHE A 503 -13.46 -6.67 28.45
C PHE A 503 -13.40 -7.45 29.77
N ALA A 504 -13.34 -6.77 30.91
CA ALA A 504 -13.23 -7.40 32.23
C ALA A 504 -14.46 -8.27 32.54
N LYS A 505 -15.66 -7.81 32.18
CA LYS A 505 -16.91 -8.54 32.39
C LYS A 505 -16.92 -9.80 31.52
N MET A 506 -16.65 -9.66 30.22
CA MET A 506 -16.60 -10.79 29.29
C MET A 506 -15.55 -11.81 29.72
N LEU A 507 -14.36 -11.38 30.10
CA LEU A 507 -13.27 -12.26 30.52
C LEU A 507 -13.65 -13.11 31.74
N LYS A 508 -14.30 -12.52 32.76
CA LYS A 508 -14.82 -13.29 33.90
C LYS A 508 -15.83 -14.38 33.49
N HIS A 509 -16.63 -14.12 32.46
CA HIS A 509 -17.60 -15.08 31.95
C HIS A 509 -16.94 -16.16 31.09
N VAL A 510 -15.99 -15.78 30.22
CA VAL A 510 -15.22 -16.70 29.37
C VAL A 510 -14.49 -17.74 30.20
N LEU A 511 -13.91 -17.38 31.35
CA LEU A 511 -13.25 -18.36 32.24
C LEU A 511 -14.20 -19.40 32.86
N ARG A 512 -15.52 -19.24 32.70
CA ARG A 512 -16.52 -20.25 33.08
C ARG A 512 -17.07 -21.03 31.87
N GLN A 513 -16.47 -20.84 30.71
CA GLN A 513 -16.83 -21.53 29.46
C GLN A 513 -15.85 -22.67 29.12
N ASP A 514 -15.01 -23.07 30.09
CA ASP A 514 -14.00 -24.12 29.91
C ASP A 514 -13.05 -23.86 28.71
N PRO A 515 -12.45 -22.65 28.58
CA PRO A 515 -11.55 -22.36 27.46
C PRO A 515 -10.18 -23.01 27.68
N ASP A 516 -9.50 -23.41 26.60
CA ASP A 516 -8.08 -23.76 26.63
C ASP A 516 -7.22 -22.52 26.35
N VAL A 517 -7.69 -21.70 25.41
CA VAL A 517 -7.01 -20.48 24.93
C VAL A 517 -7.97 -19.31 25.01
N VAL A 518 -7.53 -18.21 25.60
CA VAL A 518 -8.31 -16.97 25.72
C VAL A 518 -7.54 -15.81 25.11
N MET A 519 -8.01 -15.26 23.98
CA MET A 519 -7.42 -14.05 23.42
C MET A 519 -8.14 -12.80 23.93
N VAL A 520 -7.40 -11.90 24.57
CA VAL A 520 -7.92 -10.58 24.98
C VAL A 520 -7.32 -9.53 24.05
N GLY A 521 -8.15 -8.90 23.23
CA GLY A 521 -7.70 -7.97 22.18
C GLY A 521 -6.81 -6.84 22.70
N GLU A 522 -7.07 -6.37 23.92
CA GLU A 522 -6.20 -5.44 24.64
C GLU A 522 -6.43 -5.43 26.15
N ILE A 523 -5.40 -5.03 26.89
CA ILE A 523 -5.44 -4.88 28.35
C ILE A 523 -5.18 -3.41 28.70
N ARG A 524 -6.26 -2.62 28.76
CA ARG A 524 -6.19 -1.19 29.11
C ARG A 524 -6.30 -0.94 30.61
N GLU A 525 -7.17 -1.69 31.28
CA GLU A 525 -7.57 -1.45 32.66
C GLU A 525 -6.92 -2.45 33.63
N LYS A 526 -6.72 -2.00 34.86
CA LYS A 526 -6.16 -2.83 35.94
C LYS A 526 -6.98 -4.11 36.17
N GLU A 527 -8.30 -4.00 36.10
CA GLU A 527 -9.19 -5.13 36.34
C GLU A 527 -9.01 -6.23 35.29
N THR A 528 -9.01 -5.88 33.99
CA THR A 528 -8.72 -6.83 32.90
C THR A 528 -7.36 -7.49 33.08
N ALA A 529 -6.33 -6.72 33.46
CA ALA A 529 -4.99 -7.24 33.70
C ALA A 529 -4.94 -8.26 34.84
N GLU A 530 -5.60 -7.96 35.97
CA GLU A 530 -5.66 -8.87 37.13
C GLU A 530 -6.33 -10.19 36.76
N ILE A 531 -7.42 -10.16 36.01
CA ILE A 531 -8.15 -11.36 35.58
C ILE A 531 -7.32 -12.16 34.56
N ALA A 532 -6.68 -11.50 33.59
CA ALA A 532 -5.84 -12.16 32.59
C ALA A 532 -4.65 -12.89 33.24
N VAL A 533 -3.98 -12.25 34.20
CA VAL A 533 -2.90 -12.89 34.97
C VAL A 533 -3.42 -14.06 35.79
N GLN A 534 -4.59 -13.94 36.43
CA GLN A 534 -5.19 -15.04 37.18
C GLN A 534 -5.52 -16.22 36.26
N ALA A 535 -6.15 -15.97 35.10
CA ALA A 535 -6.46 -16.98 34.11
C ALA A 535 -5.23 -17.77 33.66
N ALA A 536 -4.15 -17.04 33.34
CA ALA A 536 -2.87 -17.62 32.96
C ALA A 536 -2.27 -18.51 34.07
N LEU A 537 -2.39 -18.10 35.34
CA LEU A 537 -1.92 -18.87 36.48
C LEU A 537 -2.81 -20.08 36.81
N THR A 538 -4.09 -20.06 36.41
CA THR A 538 -5.06 -21.13 36.66
C THR A 538 -5.20 -22.10 35.48
N GLY A 539 -4.21 -22.15 34.57
CA GLY A 539 -4.13 -23.20 33.56
C GLY A 539 -4.68 -22.83 32.17
N HIS A 540 -4.87 -21.55 31.87
CA HIS A 540 -5.28 -21.10 30.53
C HIS A 540 -4.10 -20.47 29.79
N LEU A 541 -4.05 -20.63 28.47
CA LEU A 541 -3.16 -19.83 27.63
C LEU A 541 -3.88 -18.53 27.28
N VAL A 542 -3.30 -17.38 27.68
CA VAL A 542 -3.87 -16.04 27.53
C VAL A 542 -3.01 -15.18 26.62
#